data_AF-A0A835MNU4-F1
#
_entry.id   AF-A0A835MNU4-F1
#
_cell.length_a   1.000
_cell.length_b   1.000
_cell.length_c   1.000
_cell.angle_alpha   90.00
_cell.angle_beta   90.00
_cell.angle_gamma   90.00
#
_symmetry.space_group_name_H-M   'P 1'
#
loop_
_entity.id
_entity.type
_entity.pdbx_description
1 polymer ?
#
loop_
_entity_poly.entity_id
_entity_poly.type
_entity_poly.pdbx_seq_one_letter_code
_entity_poly.pdbx_strand_id
1 'polypeptide(L)'
;MMYHYGHHRRLPCLRCHPHGYIRMVQHLIERCLLLHMSRNQCLKALAKHVRVHPLVTLTVWKELQKENRDFFQAYFHSISPRQTQAGVLEGC
;
A
#
# COMPACT_ATOMS: atom_id res chain seq x y z
N MET A 1 -19.88 1.68 -32.42
CA MET A 1 -18.53 2.22 -32.15
C MET A 1 -17.79 1.18 -31.32
N MET A 2 -16.68 0.65 -31.84
CA MET A 2 -16.01 -0.52 -31.28
C MET A 2 -15.21 -0.15 -30.03
N TYR A 3 -15.48 -0.86 -28.94
CA TYR A 3 -14.72 -0.82 -27.70
C TYR A 3 -13.32 -1.38 -27.96
N HIS A 4 -12.33 -0.51 -28.09
CA HIS A 4 -10.94 -0.95 -28.21
C HIS A 4 -10.38 -1.38 -26.84
N TYR A 5 -10.51 -2.67 -26.56
CA TYR A 5 -9.74 -3.40 -25.54
C TYR A 5 -8.26 -3.51 -25.97
N GLY A 6 -7.50 -2.44 -25.77
CA GLY A 6 -6.06 -2.39 -26.01
C GLY A 6 -5.27 -2.73 -24.74
N HIS A 7 -4.98 -4.02 -24.55
CA HIS A 7 -4.24 -4.58 -23.43
C HIS A 7 -2.71 -4.30 -23.52
N HIS A 8 -2.31 -3.04 -23.42
CA HIS A 8 -0.94 -2.68 -23.05
C HIS A 8 -0.96 -2.06 -21.65
N ARG A 9 -0.27 -2.68 -20.69
CA ARG A 9 -0.04 -2.12 -19.35
C ARG A 9 0.83 -0.85 -19.42
N ARG A 10 0.32 0.23 -20.03
CA ARG A 10 0.86 1.57 -19.83
C ARG A 10 0.22 2.07 -18.55
N LEU A 11 1.00 2.04 -17.47
CA LEU A 11 0.62 2.73 -16.24
C LEU A 11 0.23 4.17 -16.62
N PRO A 12 -0.84 4.74 -16.04
CA PRO A 12 -1.17 6.14 -16.23
C PRO A 12 0.09 7.00 -16.05
N CYS A 13 0.18 8.09 -16.80
CA CYS A 13 1.24 9.06 -16.64
C CYS A 13 0.81 10.08 -15.58
N LEU A 14 1.64 10.33 -14.57
CA LEU A 14 1.35 11.33 -13.54
C LEU A 14 1.10 12.73 -14.13
N ARG A 15 1.79 13.08 -15.22
CA ARG A 15 1.64 14.39 -15.88
C ARG A 15 0.37 14.49 -16.74
N CYS A 16 0.02 13.42 -17.44
CA CYS A 16 -1.10 13.43 -18.38
C CYS A 16 -2.44 13.11 -17.71
N HIS A 17 -2.42 12.22 -16.70
CA HIS A 17 -3.61 11.70 -16.04
C HIS A 17 -3.38 11.63 -14.52
N PRO A 18 -3.21 12.78 -13.84
CA PRO A 18 -2.83 12.82 -12.42
C PRO A 18 -3.83 12.07 -11.53
N HIS A 19 -5.13 12.24 -11.75
CA HIS A 19 -6.16 11.53 -10.98
C HIS A 19 -6.12 10.01 -11.20
N GLY A 20 -5.93 9.55 -12.45
CA GLY A 20 -5.80 8.13 -12.75
C GLY A 20 -4.55 7.52 -12.14
N TYR A 21 -3.44 8.28 -12.14
CA TYR A 21 -2.20 7.88 -11.48
C TYR A 21 -2.37 7.69 -9.98
N ILE A 22 -2.97 8.68 -9.32
CA ILE A 22 -3.17 8.65 -7.87
C ILE A 22 -4.10 7.50 -7.48
N ARG A 23 -5.21 7.29 -8.19
CA ARG A 23 -6.12 6.16 -7.96
C ARG A 23 -5.41 4.82 -8.14
N MET A 24 -4.56 4.69 -9.15
CA MET A 24 -3.75 3.48 -9.33
C MET A 24 -2.79 3.26 -8.15
N VAL A 25 -2.10 4.30 -7.70
CA VAL A 25 -1.18 4.20 -6.55
C VAL A 25 -1.94 3.85 -5.27
N GLN A 26 -3.10 4.45 -5.03
CA GLN A 26 -3.97 4.10 -3.92
C GLN A 26 -4.37 2.61 -3.95
N HIS A 27 -4.84 2.12 -5.09
CA HIS A 27 -5.20 0.71 -5.24
C HIS A 27 -4.02 -0.25 -4.99
N LEU A 28 -2.81 0.15 -5.40
CA LEU A 28 -1.60 -0.62 -5.12
C LEU A 28 -1.24 -0.61 -3.63
N ILE A 29 -1.44 0.52 -2.95
CA ILE A 29 -1.26 0.63 -1.49
C ILE A 29 -2.28 -0.26 -0.76
N GLU A 30 -3.55 -0.22 -1.15
CA GLU A 30 -4.60 -1.09 -0.60
C GLU A 30 -4.24 -2.58 -0.74
N ARG A 31 -3.72 -2.98 -1.90
CA ARG A 31 -3.22 -4.35 -2.10
C ARG A 31 -2.02 -4.68 -1.20
N CYS A 32 -1.11 -3.75 -0.98
CA CYS A 32 0.00 -3.95 -0.03
C CYS A 32 -0.50 -4.10 1.42
N LEU A 33 -1.54 -3.35 1.80
CA LEU A 33 -2.17 -3.45 3.12
C LEU A 33 -2.83 -4.83 3.30
N LEU A 34 -3.55 -5.33 2.30
CA LEU A 34 -4.14 -6.68 2.32
C LEU A 34 -3.08 -7.80 2.45
N LEU A 35 -1.86 -7.55 1.96
CA LEU A 35 -0.73 -8.47 2.08
C LEU A 35 0.07 -8.28 3.38
N HIS A 36 -0.47 -7.53 4.36
CA HIS A 36 0.17 -7.25 5.65
C HIS A 36 1.58 -6.63 5.53
N MET A 37 1.83 -5.86 4.46
CA MET A 37 3.11 -5.21 4.27
C MET A 37 3.23 -3.94 5.13
N SER A 38 4.36 -3.78 5.80
CA SER A 38 4.75 -2.49 6.37
C SER A 38 4.88 -1.41 5.28
N ARG A 39 4.80 -0.14 5.67
CA ARG A 39 5.01 1.01 4.76
C ARG A 39 6.29 0.85 3.94
N ASN A 40 7.39 0.43 4.57
CA ASN A 40 8.69 0.29 3.90
C ASN A 40 8.68 -0.86 2.88
N GLN A 41 8.03 -1.98 3.18
CA GLN A 41 7.86 -3.08 2.23
C GLN A 41 6.99 -2.66 1.04
N CYS A 42 5.89 -1.94 1.28
CA CYS A 42 5.05 -1.34 0.25
C CYS A 42 5.87 -0.43 -0.68
N LEU A 43 6.62 0.53 -0.14
CA LEU A 43 7.48 1.44 -0.93
C LEU A 43 8.47 0.67 -1.82
N LYS A 44 9.18 -0.31 -1.24
CA LYS A 44 10.16 -1.13 -1.98
C LYS A 44 9.49 -1.96 -3.08
N ALA A 45 8.34 -2.58 -2.80
CA ALA A 45 7.62 -3.40 -3.75
C ALA A 45 7.11 -2.58 -4.95
N LEU A 46 6.51 -1.40 -4.71
CA LEU A 46 5.99 -0.57 -5.79
C LEU A 46 7.10 0.06 -6.63
N ALA A 47 8.21 0.45 -6.01
CA ALA A 47 9.38 0.94 -6.73
C ALA A 47 9.99 -0.15 -7.64
N LYS A 48 10.12 -1.39 -7.13
CA LYS A 48 10.74 -2.50 -7.87
C LYS A 48 9.85 -3.06 -8.97
N HIS A 49 8.57 -3.30 -8.68
CA HIS A 49 7.69 -4.08 -9.56
C HIS A 49 6.81 -3.22 -10.47
N VAL A 50 6.49 -1.99 -10.04
CA VAL A 50 5.56 -1.11 -10.77
C VAL A 50 6.26 0.18 -11.22
N ARG A 51 7.52 0.40 -10.84
CA ARG A 51 8.31 1.60 -11.18
C ARG A 51 7.62 2.91 -10.75
N VAL A 52 6.82 2.86 -9.69
CA VAL A 52 6.24 4.06 -9.07
C VAL A 52 7.32 4.74 -8.24
N HIS A 53 7.43 6.06 -8.36
CA HIS A 53 8.42 6.81 -7.60
C HIS A 53 8.08 6.76 -6.09
N PRO A 54 9.03 6.37 -5.20
CA PRO A 54 8.75 6.19 -3.77
C PRO A 54 8.12 7.42 -3.10
N LEU A 55 8.52 8.63 -3.54
CA LEU A 55 7.94 9.88 -3.04
C LEU A 55 6.43 9.97 -3.29
N VAL A 56 5.95 9.53 -4.46
CA VAL A 56 4.52 9.58 -4.78
C VAL A 56 3.76 8.60 -3.90
N THR A 57 4.24 7.37 -3.77
CA THR A 57 3.64 6.38 -2.86
C THR A 57 3.63 6.88 -1.43
N LEU A 58 4.71 7.52 -0.96
CA LEU A 58 4.78 8.07 0.39
C LEU A 58 3.76 9.19 0.61
N THR A 59 3.61 10.10 -0.35
CA THR A 59 2.61 11.18 -0.27
C THR A 59 1.20 10.61 -0.22
N VAL A 60 0.84 9.70 -1.14
CA VAL A 60 -0.50 9.08 -1.16
C VAL A 60 -0.75 8.29 0.14
N TRP A 61 0.23 7.54 0.62
CA TRP A 61 0.12 6.82 1.90
C TRP A 61 -0.16 7.77 3.07
N LYS A 62 0.55 8.92 3.15
CA LYS A 62 0.35 9.90 4.22
C LYS A 62 -1.05 10.51 4.20
N GLU A 63 -1.58 10.84 3.02
CA GLU A 63 -2.94 11.36 2.90
C GLU A 63 -3.98 10.30 3.28
N LEU A 64 -3.82 9.06 2.81
CA LEU A 64 -4.70 7.93 3.22
C LEU A 64 -4.69 7.72 4.74
N GLN A 65 -3.51 7.79 5.36
CA GLN A 65 -3.36 7.68 6.80
C GLN A 65 -4.02 8.84 7.55
N LYS A 66 -3.94 10.05 7.03
CA LYS A 66 -4.56 11.24 7.62
C LYS A 66 -6.09 11.15 7.56
N GLU A 67 -6.64 10.64 6.45
CA GLU A 67 -8.08 10.47 6.23
C GLU A 67 -8.66 9.28 7.01
N ASN A 68 -7.88 8.21 7.22
CA ASN A 68 -8.35 6.94 7.81
C ASN A 68 -7.52 6.53 9.04
N ARG A 69 -7.35 7.44 10.00
CA ARG A 69 -6.41 7.27 11.13
C ARG A 69 -6.64 5.99 11.92
N ASP A 70 -7.89 5.71 12.28
CA ASP A 70 -8.24 4.56 13.13
C ASP A 70 -7.93 3.23 12.43
N PHE A 71 -8.20 3.15 11.12
CA PHE A 71 -7.84 1.99 10.31
C PHE A 71 -6.32 1.76 10.33
N PHE A 72 -5.52 2.79 10.08
CA PHE A 72 -4.06 2.64 10.04
C PHE A 72 -3.48 2.33 11.41
N GLN A 73 -4.05 2.86 12.49
CA GLN A 73 -3.66 2.50 13.85
C GLN A 73 -3.89 1.01 14.12
N ALA A 74 -5.09 0.51 13.83
CA ALA A 74 -5.42 -0.91 13.98
C ALA A 74 -4.54 -1.79 13.08
N TYR A 75 -4.29 -1.35 11.84
CA TYR A 75 -3.42 -2.04 10.90
C TYR A 75 -1.98 -2.17 11.41
N PHE A 76 -1.38 -1.09 11.92
CA PHE A 76 -0.02 -1.16 12.45
C PHE A 76 0.09 -2.07 13.67
N HIS A 77 -0.95 -2.13 14.52
CA HIS A 77 -0.99 -3.09 15.61
C HIS A 77 -1.09 -4.54 15.12
N SER A 78 -1.79 -4.81 14.02
CA SER A 78 -1.98 -6.16 13.49
C SER A 78 -0.75 -6.72 12.78
N ILE A 79 0.05 -5.86 12.14
CA ILE A 79 1.29 -6.26 11.45
C ILE A 79 2.53 -6.15 12.34
N SER A 80 2.41 -5.53 13.52
CA SER A 80 3.47 -5.58 14.52
C SER A 80 3.66 -7.04 14.92
N PRO A 81 4.88 -7.61 14.88
CA PRO A 81 5.11 -8.93 15.40
C PRO A 81 4.61 -8.90 16.85
N ARG A 82 3.59 -9.72 17.16
CA ARG A 82 3.23 -9.98 18.56
C ARG A 82 4.55 -10.32 19.24
N GLN A 83 4.89 -9.56 20.27
CA GLN A 83 5.72 -10.13 21.32
C GLN A 83 4.88 -11.28 21.86
N THR A 84 5.11 -12.48 21.32
CA THR A 84 4.60 -13.72 21.88
C THR A 84 4.98 -13.66 23.35
N GLN A 85 3.97 -13.68 24.22
CA GLN A 85 4.14 -13.92 25.64
C GLN A 85 4.87 -15.27 25.78
N ALA A 86 6.19 -15.23 25.83
CA ALA A 86 6.99 -16.26 26.47
C ALA A 86 6.97 -15.90 27.95
N GLY A 87 6.24 -16.69 28.75
CA GLY A 87 6.31 -16.57 30.21
C GLY A 87 4.97 -16.46 30.94
N VAL A 88 3.96 -17.25 30.57
CA VAL A 88 3.02 -17.78 31.58
C VAL A 88 2.72 -19.22 31.17
N LEU A 89 2.82 -20.14 32.12
CA LEU A 89 2.70 -21.61 32.03
C LEU A 89 4.02 -22.39 31.93
N GLU A 90 4.84 -22.32 32.98
CA GLU A 90 5.25 -23.57 33.64
C GLU A 90 4.81 -23.49 35.10
N GLY A 91 3.73 -24.22 35.39
CA GLY A 91 3.37 -24.64 36.73
C GLY A 91 3.17 -26.14 36.67
N CYS A 92 4.04 -26.88 37.37
CA CYS A 92 3.87 -28.16 38.06
C CYS A 92 5.25 -28.68 38.48
#